data_AF-H2LHP0-F1
#
_entry.id   AF-H2LHP0-F1
#
_cell.length_a   1.000
_cell.length_b   1.000
_cell.length_c   1.000
_cell.angle_alpha   90.00
_cell.angle_beta   90.00
_cell.angle_gamma   90.00
#
_symmetry.space_group_name_H-M   'P 1'
#
loop_
_entity.id
_entity.type
_entity.pdbx_description
1 polymer ?
#
loop_
_entity_poly.entity_id
_entity_poly.type
_entity_poly.pdbx_seq_one_letter_code
_entity_poly.pdbx_strand_id
1 'polypeptide(L)'
;MCAPRILKFDTGSGQSDSVYVDVFLFQNAWIQCWWIDEVVVVVVGKVNVTGVVRVMPTCAPPNRMLLEILVGFLCGVSATEKDMVPPLPLLLVSFDGFRADYLNRFPMQNLKLLYSEGVLVEELTNVFITKTFPNHYSLVTGLFAESHGILASNMFDPISHKHFNIKNDTDPAWWSEAEPLWLTALDSGYKTAAVMWPGSDVLIGNRTATHFFPYNSDITFQERLGNVTSWMLGNGTEPGVMFTALYWEEPDRSGHFFGPDNTTAMAKVLKEVDDNIGLLVSELKRTGLWGHVNLIITSDHGMAQCSNDRLIRLDDCLHPDNYTLVDLTPVAALIPNGDPEAVFDLLKKCHPHMTAYLKKAIPDRLHYRNNERIQPLLLIADEGWTIVQRGNKLPRMGDHGYDNSLHSMHPFLAAVGPSFHKGVQMKSLQSVDVYPLMCSLLSVPPGPNNGSLNHSRCLLAHESCWTLSQAIVLVVGVLLVLTLITALFPLMSSDLSSLQRRFQRLHSCNNDDDDDSLLE
;
A
#
# COMPACT_ATOMS: atom_id res chain seq x y z
N MET A 1 -22.12 -23.02 -35.30
CA MET A 1 -22.76 -21.97 -36.13
C MET A 1 -22.62 -20.68 -35.32
N CYS A 2 -21.91 -19.63 -35.71
CA CYS A 2 -21.49 -19.12 -37.01
C CYS A 2 -19.98 -18.78 -37.04
N ALA A 3 -19.40 -18.83 -38.24
CA ALA A 3 -18.00 -18.60 -38.56
C ALA A 3 -17.56 -17.12 -38.43
N PRO A 4 -16.25 -16.84 -38.26
CA PRO A 4 -15.73 -15.48 -38.29
C PRO A 4 -15.71 -14.92 -39.72
N ARG A 5 -16.23 -13.70 -39.91
CA ARG A 5 -16.11 -12.93 -41.15
C ARG A 5 -14.74 -12.23 -41.17
N ILE A 6 -13.95 -12.54 -42.19
CA ILE A 6 -12.73 -11.83 -42.57
C ILE A 6 -13.14 -10.51 -43.23
N LEU A 7 -12.70 -9.37 -42.67
CA LEU A 7 -12.70 -8.09 -43.37
C LEU A 7 -11.32 -7.92 -44.02
N LYS A 8 -11.28 -8.03 -45.36
CA LYS A 8 -10.11 -7.67 -46.17
C LYS A 8 -10.02 -6.14 -46.26
N PHE A 9 -8.87 -5.58 -45.94
CA PHE A 9 -8.48 -4.26 -46.41
C PHE A 9 -7.50 -4.42 -47.57
N ASP A 10 -7.84 -3.80 -48.69
CA ASP A 10 -7.03 -3.78 -49.91
C ASP A 10 -6.12 -2.55 -49.84
N THR A 11 -4.86 -2.74 -49.45
CA THR A 11 -3.83 -1.69 -49.52
C THR A 11 -3.06 -1.92 -50.80
N GLY A 12 -3.42 -1.17 -51.85
CA GLY A 12 -2.72 -1.17 -53.12
C GLY A 12 -1.30 -0.62 -53.00
N SER A 13 -0.37 -1.46 -52.58
CA SER A 13 1.08 -1.42 -52.85
C SER A 13 1.70 -2.59 -52.09
N GLY A 14 2.16 -3.61 -52.81
CA GLY A 14 2.64 -4.86 -52.25
C GLY A 14 3.93 -4.70 -51.44
N GLN A 15 3.81 -4.89 -50.13
CA GLN A 15 4.83 -5.51 -49.28
C GLN A 15 4.16 -5.93 -47.96
N SER A 16 4.13 -7.24 -47.70
CA SER A 16 3.50 -7.85 -46.54
C SER A 16 4.52 -7.95 -45.40
N ASP A 17 4.54 -6.98 -44.49
CA ASP A 17 5.16 -7.16 -43.17
C ASP A 17 4.06 -7.47 -42.15
N SER A 18 4.18 -8.65 -41.52
CA SER A 18 3.24 -9.14 -40.51
C SER A 18 3.63 -8.56 -39.16
N VAL A 19 2.88 -7.59 -38.65
CA VAL A 19 3.03 -7.13 -37.26
C VAL A 19 2.00 -7.86 -36.39
N TYR A 20 2.49 -8.74 -35.50
CA TYR A 20 1.70 -9.31 -34.41
C TYR A 20 1.59 -8.26 -33.31
N VAL A 21 0.37 -7.94 -32.87
CA VAL A 21 0.12 -7.17 -31.65
C VAL A 21 -0.74 -8.02 -30.72
N ASP A 22 -0.09 -8.62 -29.72
CA ASP A 22 -0.77 -9.17 -28.55
C ASP A 22 -1.21 -8.00 -27.66
N VAL A 23 -2.52 -7.82 -27.49
CA VAL A 23 -3.08 -6.81 -26.60
C VAL A 23 -3.38 -7.45 -25.24
N PHE A 24 -2.47 -7.23 -24.29
CA PHE A 24 -2.79 -7.36 -22.87
C PHE A 24 -3.57 -6.13 -22.42
N LEU A 25 -4.77 -6.35 -21.91
CA LEU A 25 -5.64 -5.33 -21.34
C LEU A 25 -5.07 -4.83 -19.99
N PHE A 26 -4.32 -3.73 -20.02
CA PHE A 26 -4.17 -2.86 -18.86
C PHE A 26 -5.03 -1.61 -19.05
N GLN A 27 -5.86 -1.33 -18.05
CA GLN A 27 -6.74 -0.17 -18.02
C GLN A 27 -5.93 1.12 -18.15
N ASN A 28 -6.25 1.93 -19.17
CA ASN A 28 -6.22 3.39 -19.14
C ASN A 28 -7.03 3.90 -20.33
N ALA A 29 -7.74 5.02 -20.17
CA ALA A 29 -8.38 5.70 -21.28
C ALA A 29 -7.30 6.45 -22.07
N TRP A 30 -7.37 6.40 -23.40
CA TRP A 30 -6.42 7.10 -24.28
C TRP A 30 -7.20 8.05 -25.19
N ILE A 31 -6.61 9.20 -25.48
CA ILE A 31 -7.12 10.17 -26.46
C ILE A 31 -6.10 10.23 -27.59
N GLN A 32 -6.53 9.95 -28.82
CA GLN A 32 -5.74 10.19 -30.03
C GLN A 32 -6.43 11.25 -30.88
N CYS A 33 -5.67 12.27 -31.27
CA CYS A 33 -6.11 13.33 -32.15
C CYS A 33 -5.34 13.22 -33.47
N TRP A 34 -6.07 13.27 -34.58
CA TRP A 34 -5.50 13.35 -35.94
C TRP A 34 -5.93 14.65 -36.59
N TRP A 35 -5.03 15.22 -37.39
CA TRP A 35 -5.28 16.39 -38.22
C TRP A 35 -5.42 15.96 -39.68
N ILE A 36 -6.59 16.20 -40.27
CA ILE A 36 -6.79 16.09 -41.72
C ILE A 36 -7.58 17.31 -42.15
N ASP A 37 -6.95 18.16 -42.98
CA ASP A 37 -7.54 19.29 -43.71
C ASP A 37 -8.66 20.04 -42.96
N GLU A 38 -8.27 20.66 -41.84
CA GLU A 38 -9.08 21.55 -40.97
C GLU A 38 -10.17 20.90 -40.08
N VAL A 39 -10.21 19.57 -39.94
CA VAL A 39 -11.10 18.88 -38.99
C VAL A 39 -10.31 18.10 -37.93
N VAL A 40 -10.67 18.30 -36.66
CA VAL A 40 -10.14 17.53 -35.53
C VAL A 40 -11.05 16.34 -35.23
N VAL A 41 -10.51 15.13 -35.33
CA VAL A 41 -11.20 13.90 -34.93
C VAL A 41 -10.67 13.47 -33.56
N VAL A 42 -11.55 13.43 -32.57
CA VAL A 42 -11.25 12.98 -31.20
C VAL A 42 -11.94 11.64 -30.96
N VAL A 43 -11.16 10.60 -30.70
CA VAL A 43 -11.70 9.29 -30.31
C VAL A 43 -11.49 9.10 -28.82
N VAL A 44 -12.60 8.93 -28.09
CA VAL A 44 -12.59 8.61 -26.65
C VAL A 44 -13.26 7.26 -26.45
N GLY A 45 -12.51 6.29 -25.91
CA GLY A 45 -13.00 4.93 -25.70
C GLY A 45 -13.47 4.66 -24.27
N LYS A 46 -14.80 4.58 -24.09
CA LYS A 46 -15.51 3.47 -23.42
C LYS A 46 -16.97 3.54 -23.91
N VAL A 47 -17.38 2.53 -24.68
CA VAL A 47 -18.69 2.37 -25.37
C VAL A 47 -18.79 3.02 -26.77
N ASN A 48 -19.05 2.19 -27.78
CA ASN A 48 -19.28 2.55 -29.18
C ASN A 48 -20.44 3.56 -29.33
N VAL A 49 -20.13 4.80 -29.70
CA VAL A 49 -21.07 5.73 -30.33
C VAL A 49 -20.36 6.38 -31.52
N THR A 50 -20.71 5.95 -32.73
CA THR A 50 -20.32 6.65 -33.96
C THR A 50 -21.29 7.80 -34.19
N GLY A 51 -20.81 9.03 -34.03
CA GLY A 51 -21.55 10.24 -34.40
C GLY A 51 -20.64 11.19 -35.20
N VAL A 52 -20.97 11.43 -36.46
CA VAL A 52 -20.33 12.45 -37.30
C VAL A 52 -21.07 13.77 -37.08
N VAL A 53 -20.45 14.73 -36.38
CA VAL A 53 -20.99 16.10 -36.29
C VAL A 53 -20.49 16.90 -37.49
N ARG A 54 -21.39 17.20 -38.42
CA ARG A 54 -21.11 18.06 -39.57
C ARG A 54 -21.42 19.50 -39.17
N VAL A 55 -20.39 20.31 -38.91
CA VAL A 55 -20.56 21.75 -38.66
C VAL A 55 -20.69 22.45 -40.01
N MET A 56 -21.87 22.99 -40.31
CA MET A 56 -22.06 23.88 -41.48
C MET A 56 -21.50 25.28 -41.15
N PRO A 57 -20.89 25.98 -42.12
CA PRO A 57 -20.33 27.30 -41.88
C PRO A 57 -21.46 28.32 -41.80
N THR A 58 -21.63 28.97 -40.66
CA THR A 58 -22.39 30.21 -40.56
C THR A 58 -21.44 31.35 -40.20
N CYS A 59 -21.64 32.47 -40.88
CA CYS A 59 -20.74 33.61 -40.92
C CYS A 59 -20.67 34.38 -39.59
N ALA A 60 -19.45 34.86 -39.29
CA ALA A 60 -19.02 35.90 -38.34
C ALA A 60 -18.74 35.50 -36.86
N PRO A 61 -17.59 35.92 -36.28
CA PRO A 61 -17.08 35.50 -34.97
C PRO A 61 -17.58 36.43 -33.83
N PRO A 62 -17.65 35.92 -32.59
CA PRO A 62 -16.52 36.09 -31.67
C PRO A 62 -16.27 34.82 -30.84
N ASN A 63 -15.05 34.69 -30.29
CA ASN A 63 -14.58 33.63 -29.36
C ASN A 63 -13.60 32.60 -29.92
N ARG A 64 -12.88 32.92 -31.00
CA ARG A 64 -11.64 32.18 -31.33
C ARG A 64 -10.63 32.25 -30.18
N MET A 65 -10.54 33.41 -29.51
CA MET A 65 -9.60 33.65 -28.41
C MET A 65 -9.93 32.85 -27.14
N LEU A 66 -11.20 32.65 -26.80
CA LEU A 66 -11.60 31.82 -25.63
C LEU A 66 -11.39 30.33 -25.89
N LEU A 67 -11.65 29.87 -27.11
CA LEU A 67 -11.39 28.50 -27.52
C LEU A 67 -9.88 28.22 -27.62
N GLU A 68 -9.08 29.16 -28.13
CA GLU A 68 -7.62 29.07 -28.18
C GLU A 68 -6.97 29.16 -26.79
N ILE A 69 -7.53 29.93 -25.86
CA ILE A 69 -7.10 29.94 -24.45
C ILE A 69 -7.46 28.62 -23.76
N LEU A 70 -8.67 28.08 -23.96
CA LEU A 70 -9.06 26.78 -23.40
C LEU A 70 -8.26 25.62 -24.00
N VAL A 71 -8.04 25.63 -25.32
CA VAL A 71 -7.20 24.63 -26.01
C VAL A 71 -5.73 24.82 -25.64
N GLY A 72 -5.24 26.06 -25.43
CA GLY A 72 -3.91 26.33 -24.90
C GLY A 72 -3.74 25.89 -23.43
N PHE A 73 -4.79 25.97 -22.62
CA PHE A 73 -4.81 25.45 -21.25
C PHE A 73 -4.88 23.91 -21.22
N LEU A 74 -5.59 23.30 -22.19
CA LEU A 74 -5.71 21.85 -22.34
C LEU A 74 -4.49 21.21 -23.03
N CYS A 75 -3.80 21.93 -23.91
CA CYS A 75 -2.57 21.48 -24.60
C CYS A 75 -1.29 21.91 -23.89
N GLY A 76 -1.35 22.85 -22.94
CA GLY A 76 -0.24 23.21 -22.05
C GLY A 76 0.11 22.12 -21.04
N VAL A 77 -0.74 21.09 -20.91
CA VAL A 77 -0.43 19.81 -20.25
C VAL A 77 0.17 18.84 -21.28
N SER A 78 1.10 19.32 -22.11
CA SER A 78 1.93 18.43 -22.90
C SER A 78 2.95 17.83 -21.95
N ALA A 79 2.96 16.50 -21.89
CA ALA A 79 3.81 15.68 -21.05
C ALA A 79 5.21 16.28 -20.90
N THR A 80 5.50 16.83 -19.72
CA THR A 80 6.89 16.87 -19.26
C THR A 80 7.33 15.42 -19.21
N GLU A 81 8.27 15.05 -20.07
CA GLU A 81 9.09 13.86 -19.90
C GLU A 81 9.56 13.91 -18.45
N LYS A 82 8.97 13.08 -17.57
CA LYS A 82 9.31 13.05 -16.17
C LYS A 82 10.74 12.52 -16.18
N ASP A 83 11.74 13.40 -16.05
CA ASP A 83 13.12 12.99 -15.82
C ASP A 83 13.05 11.90 -14.76
N MET A 84 13.32 10.64 -15.15
CA MET A 84 13.27 9.51 -14.24
C MET A 84 14.44 9.67 -13.30
N VAL A 85 14.22 10.39 -12.20
CA VAL A 85 15.13 10.46 -11.08
C VAL A 85 15.42 9.01 -10.68
N PRO A 86 16.69 8.58 -10.71
CA PRO A 86 17.04 7.22 -10.33
C PRO A 86 16.46 6.90 -8.95
N PRO A 87 15.93 5.68 -8.73
CA PRO A 87 15.39 5.31 -7.43
C PRO A 87 16.48 5.39 -6.37
N LEU A 88 16.09 5.72 -5.14
CA LEU A 88 16.99 5.77 -4.00
C LEU A 88 16.94 4.43 -3.23
N PRO A 89 18.02 4.06 -2.53
CA PRO A 89 18.00 2.90 -1.66
C PRO A 89 16.88 2.99 -0.62
N LEU A 90 16.21 1.87 -0.38
CA LEU A 90 15.13 1.71 0.59
C LEU A 90 15.60 0.83 1.75
N LEU A 91 15.47 1.35 2.97
CA LEU A 91 15.68 0.63 4.21
C LEU A 91 14.34 0.44 4.92
N LEU A 92 13.89 -0.81 5.04
CA LEU A 92 12.75 -1.22 5.84
C LEU A 92 13.25 -1.74 7.19
N VAL A 93 12.78 -1.15 8.28
CA VAL A 93 13.13 -1.55 9.66
C VAL A 93 11.87 -1.95 10.40
N SER A 94 11.84 -3.17 10.94
CA SER A 94 10.76 -3.68 11.77
C SER A 94 11.22 -3.82 13.21
N PHE A 95 10.43 -3.24 14.12
CA PHE A 95 10.52 -3.46 15.57
C PHE A 95 9.35 -4.35 15.98
N ASP A 96 9.60 -5.62 16.28
CA ASP A 96 8.58 -6.65 16.52
C ASP A 96 7.61 -6.25 17.65
N GLY A 97 6.30 -6.45 17.47
CA GLY A 97 5.30 -6.21 18.51
C GLY A 97 5.13 -4.74 18.95
N PHE A 98 5.59 -3.78 18.14
CA PHE A 98 5.46 -2.36 18.41
C PHE A 98 4.06 -1.86 18.03
N ARG A 99 3.14 -2.07 18.97
CA ARG A 99 1.75 -1.60 18.94
C ARG A 99 1.66 -0.07 18.70
N ALA A 100 0.75 0.36 17.83
CA ALA A 100 0.59 1.74 17.42
C ALA A 100 0.38 2.73 18.58
N ASP A 101 -0.46 2.38 19.56
CA ASP A 101 -0.79 3.27 20.67
C ASP A 101 0.38 3.57 21.62
N TYR A 102 1.48 2.82 21.52
CA TYR A 102 2.71 3.11 22.25
C TYR A 102 3.29 4.48 21.91
N LEU A 103 3.06 4.99 20.70
CA LEU A 103 3.41 6.35 20.28
C LEU A 103 2.79 7.43 21.17
N ASN A 104 1.62 7.14 21.75
CA ASN A 104 0.86 8.06 22.60
C ASN A 104 1.02 7.72 24.09
N ARG A 105 1.32 6.46 24.43
CA ARG A 105 1.46 5.98 25.81
C ARG A 105 2.85 6.22 26.40
N PHE A 106 3.88 6.31 25.57
CA PHE A 106 5.27 6.44 26.01
C PHE A 106 6.00 7.59 25.28
N PRO A 107 7.02 8.20 25.89
CA PRO A 107 7.83 9.22 25.22
C PRO A 107 8.72 8.61 24.12
N MET A 108 8.36 8.83 22.86
CA MET A 108 9.14 8.36 21.69
C MET A 108 9.77 9.57 20.97
N GLN A 109 10.81 10.16 21.55
CA GLN A 109 11.35 11.44 21.09
C GLN A 109 12.05 11.31 19.72
N ASN A 110 12.85 10.27 19.53
CA ASN A 110 13.57 10.05 18.28
C ASN A 110 12.61 9.69 17.15
N LEU A 111 11.65 8.80 17.42
CA LEU A 111 10.63 8.44 16.43
C LEU A 111 9.72 9.62 16.08
N LYS A 112 9.35 10.45 17.06
CA LYS A 112 8.57 11.66 16.83
C LYS A 112 9.30 12.68 15.96
N LEU A 113 10.60 12.86 16.19
CA LEU A 113 11.42 13.69 15.32
C LEU A 113 11.44 13.14 13.89
N LEU A 114 11.63 11.83 13.73
CA LEU A 114 11.68 11.16 12.43
C LEU A 114 10.42 11.40 11.60
N TYR A 115 9.23 11.11 12.14
CA TYR A 115 8.00 11.31 11.36
C TYR A 115 7.58 12.78 11.24
N SER A 116 8.07 13.68 12.12
CA SER A 116 7.82 15.12 11.96
C SER A 116 8.49 15.69 10.70
N GLU A 117 9.58 15.06 10.24
CA GLU A 117 10.28 15.38 9.00
C GLU A 117 9.84 14.51 7.81
N GLY A 118 8.84 13.63 8.02
CA GLY A 118 8.40 12.64 7.05
C GLY A 118 6.90 12.39 7.12
N VAL A 119 6.50 11.12 7.09
CA VAL A 119 5.10 10.70 7.17
C VAL A 119 4.86 9.75 8.34
N LEU A 120 3.64 9.79 8.86
CA LEU A 120 3.13 8.83 9.85
C LEU A 120 1.82 8.23 9.35
N VAL A 121 1.74 6.91 9.30
CA VAL A 121 0.47 6.18 9.33
C VAL A 121 0.26 5.74 10.77
N GLU A 122 -0.79 6.28 11.41
CA GLU A 122 -1.06 6.06 12.85
C GLU A 122 -1.28 4.58 13.15
N GLU A 123 -2.06 3.89 12.32
CA GLU A 123 -2.32 2.45 12.47
C GLU A 123 -2.24 1.71 11.13
N LEU A 124 -1.57 0.57 11.11
CA LEU A 124 -1.68 -0.41 10.04
C LEU A 124 -2.68 -1.49 10.46
N THR A 125 -3.67 -1.77 9.61
CA THR A 125 -4.42 -3.01 9.72
C THR A 125 -3.56 -4.12 9.14
N ASN A 126 -3.04 -4.97 10.01
CA ASN A 126 -2.18 -6.08 9.65
C ASN A 126 -2.98 -7.32 9.20
N VAL A 127 -2.32 -8.38 8.72
CA VAL A 127 -3.03 -9.57 8.25
C VAL A 127 -3.39 -10.50 9.40
N PHE A 128 -4.46 -11.27 9.22
CA PHE A 128 -4.81 -12.34 10.15
C PHE A 128 -4.06 -13.64 9.80
N ILE A 129 -3.50 -14.39 10.76
CA ILE A 129 -3.42 -14.08 12.20
C ILE A 129 -2.31 -13.05 12.48
N THR A 130 -2.46 -12.28 13.55
CA THR A 130 -1.52 -11.21 13.93
C THR A 130 -0.26 -11.74 14.61
N LYS A 131 0.41 -12.70 13.96
CA LYS A 131 1.69 -13.32 14.38
C LYS A 131 2.86 -12.82 13.53
N THR A 132 4.06 -12.98 14.08
CA THR A 132 5.30 -12.43 13.56
C THR A 132 5.61 -12.84 12.11
N PHE A 133 5.73 -14.15 11.86
CA PHE A 133 6.14 -14.66 10.56
C PHE A 133 5.13 -14.34 9.45
N PRO A 134 3.81 -14.57 9.62
CA PRO A 134 2.83 -14.19 8.61
C PRO A 134 2.89 -12.71 8.24
N ASN A 135 2.93 -11.81 9.23
CA ASN A 135 2.88 -10.38 8.98
C ASN A 135 4.18 -9.81 8.41
N HIS A 136 5.34 -10.26 8.88
CA HIS A 136 6.61 -9.89 8.27
C HIS A 136 6.72 -10.34 6.81
N TYR A 137 6.20 -11.53 6.47
CA TYR A 137 6.21 -12.01 5.09
C TYR A 137 5.17 -11.27 4.23
N SER A 138 4.02 -10.91 4.79
CA SER A 138 3.03 -10.04 4.13
C SER A 138 3.60 -8.65 3.80
N LEU A 139 4.40 -8.04 4.68
CA LEU A 139 5.01 -6.73 4.42
C LEU A 139 5.91 -6.73 3.17
N VAL A 140 6.62 -7.84 2.90
CA VAL A 140 7.57 -7.96 1.78
C VAL A 140 7.01 -8.68 0.55
N THR A 141 5.75 -9.14 0.59
CA THR A 141 5.08 -9.80 -0.55
C THR A 141 3.79 -9.11 -0.97
N GLY A 142 3.18 -8.32 -0.09
CA GLY A 142 1.87 -7.71 -0.27
C GLY A 142 0.72 -8.70 -0.29
N LEU A 143 0.95 -9.93 0.15
CA LEU A 143 -0.03 -11.02 0.12
C LEU A 143 -0.64 -11.24 1.50
N PHE A 144 -1.88 -11.73 1.53
CA PHE A 144 -2.45 -12.32 2.75
C PHE A 144 -1.79 -13.67 3.07
N ALA A 145 -1.89 -14.08 4.34
CA ALA A 145 -1.32 -15.33 4.82
C ALA A 145 -1.79 -16.56 4.03
N GLU A 146 -3.07 -16.60 3.63
CA GLU A 146 -3.59 -17.71 2.81
C GLU A 146 -2.95 -17.80 1.43
N SER A 147 -2.40 -16.69 0.90
CA SER A 147 -1.79 -16.66 -0.43
C SER A 147 -0.28 -16.91 -0.39
N HIS A 148 0.43 -16.43 0.63
CA HIS A 148 1.88 -16.64 0.74
C HIS A 148 2.27 -17.89 1.54
N GLY A 149 1.30 -18.61 2.11
CA GLY A 149 1.49 -19.94 2.69
C GLY A 149 2.07 -20.00 4.11
N ILE A 150 2.45 -18.86 4.69
CA ILE A 150 2.97 -18.75 6.07
C ILE A 150 1.83 -18.28 6.97
N LEU A 151 1.13 -19.24 7.56
CA LEU A 151 -0.16 -19.01 8.22
C LEU A 151 -0.08 -18.75 9.72
N ALA A 152 0.94 -19.29 10.40
CA ALA A 152 1.04 -19.27 11.85
C ALA A 152 2.45 -19.62 12.33
N SER A 153 2.67 -19.54 13.64
CA SER A 153 3.94 -19.94 14.28
C SER A 153 4.17 -21.46 14.25
N ASN A 154 3.09 -22.25 14.20
CA ASN A 154 3.12 -23.69 14.03
C ASN A 154 2.14 -24.05 12.91
N MET A 155 2.56 -24.89 11.97
CA MET A 155 1.71 -25.31 10.85
C MET A 155 1.91 -26.79 10.57
N PHE A 156 0.89 -27.37 9.92
CA PHE A 156 0.93 -28.72 9.38
C PHE A 156 0.41 -28.68 7.94
N ASP A 157 1.19 -29.27 7.04
CA ASP A 157 0.78 -29.44 5.65
C ASP A 157 0.20 -30.85 5.48
N PRO A 158 -1.12 -30.99 5.20
CA PRO A 158 -1.74 -32.29 5.04
C PRO A 158 -1.30 -33.04 3.78
N ILE A 159 -0.70 -32.36 2.80
CA ILE A 159 -0.24 -32.97 1.54
C ILE A 159 1.15 -33.57 1.72
N SER A 160 2.10 -32.79 2.25
CA SER A 160 3.48 -33.26 2.45
C SER A 160 3.71 -33.96 3.79
N HIS A 161 2.74 -33.89 4.71
CA HIS A 161 2.83 -34.35 6.09
C HIS A 161 4.00 -33.72 6.89
N LYS A 162 4.44 -32.53 6.46
CA LYS A 162 5.49 -31.78 7.15
C LYS A 162 4.91 -30.88 8.23
N HIS A 163 5.73 -30.66 9.26
CA HIS A 163 5.45 -29.71 10.32
C HIS A 163 6.40 -28.51 10.20
N PHE A 164 5.82 -27.33 10.38
CA PHE A 164 6.54 -26.08 10.52
C PHE A 164 6.48 -25.64 11.99
N ASN A 165 7.60 -25.14 12.51
CA ASN A 165 7.58 -24.25 13.66
C ASN A 165 8.70 -23.22 13.52
N ILE A 166 8.64 -22.12 14.26
CA ILE A 166 9.63 -21.02 14.19
C ILE A 166 11.09 -21.43 14.50
N LYS A 167 11.35 -22.65 15.00
CA LYS A 167 12.71 -23.20 15.20
C LYS A 167 13.11 -24.20 14.11
N ASN A 168 12.19 -24.54 13.21
CA ASN A 168 12.35 -25.48 12.12
C ASN A 168 11.61 -24.93 10.89
N ASP A 169 12.12 -23.81 10.39
CA ASP A 169 11.52 -22.97 9.36
C ASP A 169 12.35 -22.91 8.07
N THR A 170 13.44 -23.68 7.98
CA THR A 170 14.44 -23.59 6.90
C THR A 170 14.05 -24.32 5.60
N ASP A 171 12.95 -25.07 5.58
CA ASP A 171 12.48 -25.78 4.39
C ASP A 171 11.83 -24.80 3.39
N PRO A 172 12.39 -24.63 2.18
CA PRO A 172 11.86 -23.68 1.19
C PRO A 172 10.41 -23.95 0.76
N ALA A 173 9.90 -25.18 0.92
CA ALA A 173 8.52 -25.51 0.57
C ALA A 173 7.50 -24.63 1.28
N TRP A 174 7.80 -24.16 2.50
CA TRP A 174 6.90 -23.28 3.25
C TRP A 174 6.80 -21.87 2.66
N TRP A 175 7.90 -21.36 2.13
CA TRP A 175 8.06 -19.96 1.74
C TRP A 175 7.87 -19.70 0.24
N SER A 176 7.94 -20.76 -0.58
CA SER A 176 7.97 -20.66 -2.05
C SER A 176 6.62 -20.41 -2.72
N GLU A 177 5.53 -20.18 -1.96
CA GLU A 177 4.23 -19.77 -2.50
C GLU A 177 4.20 -18.26 -2.86
N ALA A 178 5.20 -17.49 -2.43
CA ALA A 178 5.34 -16.08 -2.76
C ALA A 178 6.79 -15.69 -3.04
N GLU A 179 6.98 -14.65 -3.85
CA GLU A 179 8.27 -14.02 -4.07
C GLU A 179 8.39 -12.75 -3.19
N PRO A 180 9.35 -12.70 -2.25
CA PRO A 180 9.57 -11.53 -1.43
C PRO A 180 10.34 -10.43 -2.18
N LEU A 181 10.16 -9.19 -1.74
CA LEU A 181 10.69 -7.98 -2.39
C LEU A 181 12.21 -8.01 -2.65
N TRP A 182 13.00 -8.65 -1.77
CA TRP A 182 14.44 -8.75 -2.00
C TRP A 182 14.78 -9.60 -3.23
N LEU A 183 13.94 -10.56 -3.63
CA LEU A 183 14.08 -11.31 -4.88
C LEU A 183 13.53 -10.51 -6.07
N THR A 184 12.37 -9.85 -5.94
CA THR A 184 11.83 -8.99 -7.00
C THR A 184 12.79 -7.86 -7.38
N ALA A 185 13.48 -7.27 -6.40
CA ALA A 185 14.52 -6.27 -6.64
C ALA A 185 15.80 -6.85 -7.26
N LEU A 186 16.19 -8.09 -6.90
CA LEU A 186 17.27 -8.80 -7.59
C LEU A 186 16.97 -9.02 -9.07
N ASP A 187 15.71 -9.37 -9.39
CA ASP A 187 15.26 -9.59 -10.75
C ASP A 187 15.22 -8.32 -11.59
N SER A 188 15.24 -7.16 -10.92
CA SER A 188 15.40 -5.84 -11.54
C SER A 188 16.88 -5.39 -11.61
N GLY A 189 17.83 -6.27 -11.30
CA GLY A 189 19.27 -6.02 -11.38
C GLY A 189 19.87 -5.33 -10.16
N TYR A 190 19.12 -5.19 -9.07
CA TYR A 190 19.63 -4.58 -7.84
C TYR A 190 20.28 -5.58 -6.89
N LYS A 191 21.28 -5.13 -6.13
CA LYS A 191 21.74 -5.86 -4.96
C LYS A 191 20.80 -5.61 -3.78
N THR A 192 20.60 -6.61 -2.94
CA THR A 192 19.67 -6.54 -1.79
C THR A 192 20.29 -7.10 -0.53
N ALA A 193 19.82 -6.63 0.62
CA ALA A 193 20.21 -7.13 1.93
C ALA A 193 18.99 -7.49 2.79
N ALA A 194 19.12 -8.52 3.61
CA ALA A 194 18.10 -8.88 4.58
C ALA A 194 18.73 -9.36 5.89
N VAL A 195 18.48 -8.64 6.98
CA VAL A 195 19.06 -8.92 8.29
C VAL A 195 17.99 -9.49 9.19
N MET A 196 18.03 -10.82 9.33
CA MET A 196 17.16 -11.59 10.24
C MET A 196 15.66 -11.41 9.96
N TRP A 197 15.31 -11.04 8.73
CA TRP A 197 13.91 -10.96 8.32
C TRP A 197 13.35 -12.37 8.12
N PRO A 198 12.13 -12.69 8.58
CA PRO A 198 11.53 -14.01 8.37
C PRO A 198 11.55 -14.45 6.89
N GLY A 199 12.14 -15.61 6.64
CA GLY A 199 12.31 -16.20 5.30
C GLY A 199 13.53 -15.72 4.50
N SER A 200 14.30 -14.75 5.01
CA SER A 200 15.44 -14.19 4.27
C SER A 200 16.68 -15.08 4.19
N ASP A 201 16.82 -16.00 5.14
CA ASP A 201 17.89 -17.01 5.22
C ASP A 201 17.45 -18.37 4.65
N VAL A 202 16.35 -18.39 3.86
CA VAL A 202 15.82 -19.57 3.17
C VAL A 202 16.00 -19.45 1.65
N LEU A 203 16.35 -20.56 0.99
CA LEU A 203 16.53 -20.63 -0.46
C LEU A 203 15.20 -20.65 -1.22
N ILE A 204 14.53 -19.50 -1.32
CA ILE A 204 13.29 -19.32 -2.07
C ILE A 204 13.60 -19.30 -3.57
N GLY A 205 13.10 -20.28 -4.33
CA GLY A 205 13.45 -20.42 -5.74
C GLY A 205 14.95 -20.62 -5.98
N ASN A 206 15.66 -21.27 -5.04
CA ASN A 206 17.11 -21.44 -5.05
C ASN A 206 17.92 -20.12 -5.00
N ARG A 207 17.33 -19.06 -4.44
CA ARG A 207 17.93 -17.73 -4.30
C ARG A 207 17.69 -17.16 -2.89
N THR A 208 18.56 -16.23 -2.50
CA THR A 208 18.47 -15.40 -1.29
C THR A 208 18.79 -13.94 -1.67
N ALA A 209 18.69 -13.01 -0.72
CA ALA A 209 19.24 -11.66 -0.90
C ALA A 209 20.76 -11.71 -1.17
N THR A 210 21.33 -10.67 -1.80
CA THR A 210 22.79 -10.60 -2.05
C THR A 210 23.60 -10.72 -0.77
N HIS A 211 23.13 -10.06 0.28
CA HIS A 211 23.67 -10.17 1.63
C HIS A 211 22.53 -10.56 2.59
N PHE A 212 22.79 -11.49 3.50
CA PHE A 212 21.83 -11.78 4.56
C PHE A 212 22.52 -12.28 5.83
N PHE A 213 21.83 -12.13 6.95
CA PHE A 213 22.21 -12.77 8.20
C PHE A 213 21.22 -13.87 8.56
N PRO A 214 21.71 -15.10 8.83
CA PRO A 214 20.92 -16.10 9.53
C PRO A 214 20.41 -15.53 10.85
N TYR A 215 19.23 -15.98 11.28
CA TYR A 215 18.67 -15.53 12.55
C TYR A 215 19.62 -15.83 13.73
N ASN A 216 19.99 -14.79 14.47
CA ASN A 216 20.77 -14.91 15.71
C ASN A 216 20.44 -13.74 16.66
N SER A 217 19.62 -14.02 17.67
CA SER A 217 19.19 -12.98 18.63
C SER A 217 20.29 -12.43 19.52
N ASP A 218 21.49 -13.03 19.55
CA ASP A 218 22.60 -12.56 20.36
C ASP A 218 23.34 -11.37 19.70
N ILE A 219 23.13 -11.14 18.40
CA ILE A 219 23.74 -10.01 17.68
C ILE A 219 22.99 -8.73 18.02
N THR A 220 23.72 -7.74 18.54
CA THR A 220 23.15 -6.46 18.98
C THR A 220 22.62 -5.62 17.81
N PHE A 221 21.67 -4.71 18.10
CA PHE A 221 21.14 -3.80 17.08
C PHE A 221 22.25 -2.96 16.42
N GLN A 222 23.23 -2.51 17.21
CA GLN A 222 24.37 -1.74 16.71
C GLN A 222 25.22 -2.54 15.71
N GLU A 223 25.50 -3.82 15.99
CA GLU A 223 26.24 -4.69 15.07
C GLU A 223 25.44 -4.95 13.78
N ARG A 224 24.11 -5.14 13.87
CA ARG A 224 23.24 -5.25 12.70
C ARG A 224 23.32 -3.98 11.84
N LEU A 225 23.22 -2.80 12.46
CA LEU A 225 23.29 -1.50 11.76
C LEU A 225 24.64 -1.25 11.08
N GLY A 226 25.76 -1.63 11.71
CA GLY A 226 27.08 -1.46 11.11
C GLY A 226 27.25 -2.24 9.81
N ASN A 227 26.64 -3.42 9.72
CA ASN A 227 26.64 -4.23 8.50
C ASN A 227 25.68 -3.67 7.45
N VAL A 228 24.46 -3.29 7.87
CA VAL A 228 23.45 -2.67 6.98
C VAL A 228 24.02 -1.45 6.28
N THR A 229 24.62 -0.51 7.03
CA THR A 229 25.13 0.72 6.43
C THR A 229 26.34 0.48 5.55
N SER A 230 27.23 -0.46 5.92
CA SER A 230 28.33 -0.92 5.06
C SER A 230 27.84 -1.47 3.72
N TRP A 231 26.83 -2.35 3.72
CA TRP A 231 26.27 -2.90 2.48
C TRP A 231 25.52 -1.86 1.64
N MET A 232 24.84 -0.91 2.27
CA MET A 232 24.17 0.20 1.56
C MET A 232 25.15 1.18 0.92
N LEU A 233 26.35 1.36 1.50
CA LEU A 233 27.40 2.19 0.90
C LEU A 233 28.12 1.49 -0.26
N GLY A 234 28.24 0.16 -0.19
CA GLY A 234 29.12 -0.59 -1.10
C GLY A 234 30.60 -0.39 -0.75
N ASN A 235 31.50 -0.78 -1.67
CA ASN A 235 32.95 -0.77 -1.43
C ASN A 235 33.75 0.09 -2.42
N GLY A 236 33.06 0.97 -3.17
CA GLY A 236 33.66 1.86 -4.17
C GLY A 236 33.90 1.21 -5.54
N THR A 237 34.04 -0.12 -5.60
CA THR A 237 34.08 -0.88 -6.86
C THR A 237 32.73 -1.49 -7.22
N GLU A 238 31.94 -1.82 -6.21
CA GLU A 238 30.58 -2.33 -6.35
C GLU A 238 29.59 -1.33 -5.76
N PRO A 239 28.46 -1.08 -6.43
CA PRO A 239 27.40 -0.25 -5.88
C PRO A 239 26.80 -0.90 -4.63
N GLY A 240 26.31 -0.08 -3.71
CA GLY A 240 25.59 -0.52 -2.53
C GLY A 240 24.25 -1.17 -2.86
N VAL A 241 23.65 -1.82 -1.86
CA VAL A 241 22.34 -2.45 -1.99
C VAL A 241 21.22 -1.41 -2.12
N MET A 242 20.22 -1.73 -2.95
CA MET A 242 19.05 -0.85 -3.17
C MET A 242 17.90 -1.14 -2.23
N PHE A 243 17.77 -2.37 -1.73
CA PHE A 243 16.75 -2.73 -0.75
C PHE A 243 17.40 -3.44 0.42
N THR A 244 17.11 -2.97 1.64
CA THR A 244 17.52 -3.61 2.88
C THR A 244 16.31 -3.80 3.78
N ALA A 245 16.12 -5.02 4.28
CA ALA A 245 15.17 -5.33 5.34
C ALA A 245 15.93 -5.61 6.65
N LEU A 246 15.56 -4.96 7.75
CA LEU A 246 16.20 -5.08 9.06
C LEU A 246 15.15 -5.38 10.13
N TYR A 247 15.38 -6.44 10.89
CA TYR A 247 14.50 -6.87 11.98
C TYR A 247 15.13 -6.63 13.37
N TRP A 248 14.30 -6.28 14.35
CA TRP A 248 14.63 -6.21 15.77
C TRP A 248 13.50 -6.77 16.64
N GLU A 249 13.85 -7.57 17.65
CA GLU A 249 12.95 -8.40 18.46
C GLU A 249 12.14 -7.63 19.53
N GLU A 250 12.53 -6.40 19.84
CA GLU A 250 11.83 -5.57 20.84
C GLU A 250 10.93 -4.54 20.15
N PRO A 251 9.76 -4.22 20.74
CA PRO A 251 9.33 -4.54 22.10
C PRO A 251 8.58 -5.86 22.33
N ASP A 252 8.42 -6.74 21.32
CA ASP A 252 7.65 -7.99 21.45
C ASP A 252 8.12 -8.88 22.60
N ARG A 253 9.43 -9.18 22.62
CA ARG A 253 10.03 -10.07 23.63
C ARG A 253 9.68 -9.64 25.05
N SER A 254 9.87 -8.35 25.35
CA SER A 254 9.52 -7.81 26.66
C SER A 254 8.02 -7.66 26.87
N GLY A 255 7.25 -7.39 25.82
CA GLY A 255 5.79 -7.38 25.83
C GLY A 255 5.20 -8.73 26.23
N HIS A 256 5.76 -9.84 25.75
CA HIS A 256 5.40 -11.18 26.18
C HIS A 256 5.72 -11.43 27.66
N PHE A 257 6.87 -10.96 28.14
CA PHE A 257 7.33 -11.20 29.51
C PHE A 257 6.58 -10.36 30.55
N PHE A 258 6.42 -9.06 30.31
CA PHE A 258 5.81 -8.13 31.27
C PHE A 258 4.32 -7.89 31.05
N GLY A 259 3.85 -8.03 29.81
CA GLY A 259 2.53 -7.59 29.36
C GLY A 259 2.50 -6.08 29.05
N PRO A 260 1.71 -5.64 28.06
CA PRO A 260 1.66 -4.24 27.61
C PRO A 260 1.12 -3.27 28.66
N ASP A 261 0.42 -3.77 29.70
CA ASP A 261 -0.15 -2.93 30.76
C ASP A 261 0.83 -2.66 31.91
N ASN A 262 1.97 -3.35 31.94
CA ASN A 262 3.05 -3.04 32.87
C ASN A 262 3.85 -1.83 32.39
N THR A 263 3.23 -0.65 32.49
CA THR A 263 3.78 0.63 31.98
C THR A 263 5.15 0.97 32.57
N THR A 264 5.45 0.58 33.81
CA THR A 264 6.76 0.82 34.43
C THR A 264 7.88 0.02 33.75
N ALA A 265 7.65 -1.26 33.46
CA ALA A 265 8.64 -2.09 32.76
C ALA A 265 8.72 -1.69 31.29
N MET A 266 7.56 -1.54 30.63
CA MET A 266 7.48 -1.18 29.21
C MET A 266 8.05 0.20 28.91
N ALA A 267 7.98 1.17 29.84
CA ALA A 267 8.61 2.48 29.65
C ALA A 267 10.13 2.38 29.48
N LYS A 268 10.80 1.41 30.13
CA LYS A 268 12.24 1.19 29.96
C LYS A 268 12.55 0.57 28.61
N VAL A 269 11.80 -0.45 28.23
CA VAL A 269 11.90 -1.15 26.95
C VAL A 269 11.68 -0.18 25.79
N LEU A 270 10.61 0.60 25.83
CA LEU A 270 10.31 1.53 24.74
C LEU A 270 11.29 2.69 24.67
N LYS A 271 11.88 3.09 25.81
CA LYS A 271 13.00 4.02 25.79
C LYS A 271 14.20 3.43 25.03
N GLU A 272 14.53 2.15 25.27
CA GLU A 272 15.61 1.46 24.54
C GLU A 272 15.30 1.32 23.05
N VAL A 273 14.05 1.04 22.69
CA VAL A 273 13.58 1.03 21.29
C VAL A 273 13.71 2.42 20.65
N ASP A 274 13.29 3.50 21.33
CA ASP A 274 13.45 4.87 20.83
C ASP A 274 14.94 5.27 20.73
N ASP A 275 15.78 4.88 21.69
CA ASP A 275 17.23 5.08 21.63
C ASP A 275 17.85 4.34 20.44
N ASN A 276 17.38 3.13 20.10
CA ASN A 276 17.80 2.39 18.90
C ASN A 276 17.37 3.10 17.61
N ILE A 277 16.18 3.70 17.57
CA ILE A 277 15.76 4.56 16.44
C ILE A 277 16.71 5.77 16.31
N GLY A 278 17.08 6.38 17.45
CA GLY A 278 18.08 7.46 17.49
C GLY A 278 19.46 7.01 17.00
N LEU A 279 19.89 5.79 17.36
CA LEU A 279 21.13 5.18 16.89
C LEU A 279 21.11 4.94 15.38
N LEU A 280 20.01 4.39 14.84
CA LEU A 280 19.81 4.21 13.41
C LEU A 280 19.96 5.54 12.65
N VAL A 281 19.26 6.60 13.08
CA VAL A 281 19.35 7.92 12.45
C VAL A 281 20.77 8.49 12.55
N SER A 282 21.42 8.32 13.70
CA SER A 282 22.80 8.78 13.92
C SER A 282 23.78 8.06 13.00
N GLU A 283 23.61 6.75 12.82
CA GLU A 283 24.47 5.95 11.96
C GLU A 283 24.28 6.30 10.47
N LEU A 284 23.04 6.51 10.02
CA LEU A 284 22.76 7.01 8.67
C LEU A 284 23.39 8.39 8.42
N LYS A 285 23.37 9.29 9.41
CA LYS A 285 24.03 10.60 9.30
C LYS A 285 25.55 10.46 9.26
N ARG A 286 26.13 9.63 10.15
CA ARG A 286 27.57 9.39 10.26
C ARG A 286 28.15 8.81 8.97
N THR A 287 27.40 7.95 8.30
CA THR A 287 27.80 7.27 7.06
C THR A 287 27.49 8.08 5.79
N GLY A 288 26.79 9.20 5.91
CA GLY A 288 26.39 10.03 4.78
C GLY A 288 25.19 9.48 3.99
N LEU A 289 24.49 8.46 4.51
CA LEU A 289 23.27 7.90 3.92
C LEU A 289 22.03 8.74 4.23
N TRP A 290 22.02 9.52 5.31
CA TRP A 290 20.88 10.37 5.68
C TRP A 290 20.58 11.40 4.57
N GLY A 291 19.32 11.45 4.13
CA GLY A 291 18.90 12.30 3.00
C GLY A 291 19.18 11.69 1.62
N HIS A 292 19.82 10.53 1.55
CA HIS A 292 20.09 9.78 0.32
C HIS A 292 19.44 8.39 0.30
N VAL A 293 18.62 8.09 1.31
CA VAL A 293 17.86 6.83 1.44
C VAL A 293 16.41 7.14 1.79
N ASN A 294 15.51 6.24 1.38
CA ASN A 294 14.16 6.17 1.90
C ASN A 294 14.16 5.19 3.08
N LEU A 295 13.68 5.62 4.24
CA LEU A 295 13.59 4.82 5.46
C LEU A 295 12.12 4.62 5.82
N ILE A 296 11.73 3.36 6.03
CA ILE A 296 10.43 2.96 6.59
C ILE A 296 10.72 2.26 7.93
N ILE A 297 10.12 2.74 9.00
CA ILE A 297 10.07 2.10 10.32
C ILE A 297 8.64 1.64 10.56
N THR A 298 8.46 0.36 10.85
CA THR A 298 7.14 -0.24 11.09
C THR A 298 7.27 -1.35 12.13
N SER A 299 6.15 -2.04 12.34
CA SER A 299 6.09 -3.32 13.02
C SER A 299 5.15 -4.25 12.27
N ASP A 300 5.06 -5.48 12.73
CA ASP A 300 4.28 -6.58 12.20
C ASP A 300 2.93 -6.75 12.90
N HIS A 301 2.89 -6.54 14.22
CA HIS A 301 1.68 -6.57 15.03
C HIS A 301 1.83 -5.74 16.30
N GLY A 302 0.74 -5.65 17.06
CA GLY A 302 0.72 -5.11 18.41
C GLY A 302 0.81 -6.20 19.49
N MET A 303 0.20 -5.93 20.65
CA MET A 303 0.29 -6.79 21.84
C MET A 303 -0.91 -6.55 22.76
N ALA A 304 -1.47 -7.62 23.33
CA ALA A 304 -2.56 -7.58 24.29
C ALA A 304 -2.17 -8.21 25.64
N GLN A 305 -2.76 -7.71 26.73
CA GLN A 305 -2.52 -8.20 28.09
C GLN A 305 -3.29 -9.50 28.35
N CYS A 306 -2.60 -10.55 28.75
CA CYS A 306 -3.20 -11.81 29.19
C CYS A 306 -3.38 -11.85 30.72
N SER A 307 -4.21 -12.78 31.20
CA SER A 307 -4.46 -13.00 32.64
C SER A 307 -4.75 -14.47 32.94
N ASN A 308 -4.38 -14.92 34.14
CA ASN A 308 -4.78 -16.25 34.67
C ASN A 308 -6.31 -16.36 34.86
N ASP A 309 -7.01 -15.24 35.00
CA ASP A 309 -8.47 -15.21 35.13
C ASP A 309 -9.20 -15.33 33.77
N ARG A 310 -8.44 -15.25 32.66
CA ARG A 310 -8.96 -15.27 31.29
C ARG A 310 -8.41 -16.46 30.50
N LEU A 311 -8.56 -17.66 31.06
CA LEU A 311 -8.14 -18.91 30.41
C LEU A 311 -9.34 -19.68 29.85
N ILE A 312 -9.23 -20.11 28.60
CA ILE A 312 -10.15 -21.06 27.96
C ILE A 312 -9.46 -22.41 27.96
N ARG A 313 -10.01 -23.39 28.67
CA ARG A 313 -9.46 -24.74 28.72
C ARG A 313 -10.18 -25.64 27.74
N LEU A 314 -9.46 -26.22 26.78
CA LEU A 314 -10.07 -27.11 25.79
C LEU A 314 -10.51 -28.44 26.42
N ASP A 315 -9.82 -28.94 27.44
CA ASP A 315 -10.17 -30.18 28.14
C ASP A 315 -11.45 -30.09 28.99
N ASP A 316 -11.96 -28.89 29.27
CA ASP A 316 -13.27 -28.69 29.92
C ASP A 316 -14.43 -29.09 28.98
N CYS A 317 -14.22 -29.14 27.65
CA CYS A 317 -15.27 -29.39 26.66
C CYS A 317 -14.94 -30.49 25.64
N LEU A 318 -13.66 -30.77 25.39
CA LEU A 318 -13.21 -31.72 24.37
C LEU A 318 -11.99 -32.49 24.88
N HIS A 319 -12.09 -33.82 24.96
CA HIS A 319 -10.97 -34.66 25.38
C HIS A 319 -9.79 -34.54 24.38
N PRO A 320 -8.52 -34.47 24.82
CA PRO A 320 -7.36 -34.34 23.94
C PRO A 320 -7.23 -35.43 22.87
N ASP A 321 -7.74 -36.63 23.11
CA ASP A 321 -7.73 -37.73 22.14
C ASP A 321 -8.67 -37.50 20.94
N ASN A 322 -9.55 -36.49 21.00
CA ASN A 322 -10.51 -36.20 19.94
C ASN A 322 -9.93 -35.29 18.85
N TYR A 323 -8.68 -34.81 18.99
CA TYR A 323 -8.07 -33.94 18.00
C TYR A 323 -6.54 -33.98 18.04
N THR A 324 -5.91 -33.56 16.95
CA THR A 324 -4.50 -33.18 16.90
C THR A 324 -4.40 -31.66 16.97
N LEU A 325 -3.62 -31.16 17.92
CA LEU A 325 -3.34 -29.73 18.10
C LEU A 325 -2.19 -29.32 17.17
N VAL A 326 -2.44 -28.36 16.27
CA VAL A 326 -1.41 -27.84 15.36
C VAL A 326 -0.83 -26.53 15.89
N ASP A 327 -1.70 -25.58 16.26
CA ASP A 327 -1.32 -24.35 16.96
C ASP A 327 -2.32 -24.06 18.09
N LEU A 328 -1.92 -23.31 19.12
CA LEU A 328 -2.66 -23.25 20.38
C LEU A 328 -3.27 -21.88 20.74
N THR A 329 -2.48 -20.81 20.84
CA THR A 329 -2.96 -19.55 21.46
C THR A 329 -2.42 -18.30 20.77
N PRO A 330 -3.22 -17.22 20.72
CA PRO A 330 -4.65 -17.10 21.10
C PRO A 330 -5.60 -17.62 20.03
N VAL A 331 -5.06 -18.07 18.89
CA VAL A 331 -5.78 -18.76 17.84
C VAL A 331 -5.32 -20.21 17.81
N ALA A 332 -6.25 -21.15 18.03
CA ALA A 332 -5.96 -22.58 17.98
C ALA A 332 -6.36 -23.15 16.62
N ALA A 333 -5.51 -24.02 16.07
CA ALA A 333 -5.77 -24.74 14.84
C ALA A 333 -5.77 -26.25 15.12
N LEU A 334 -6.91 -26.91 14.86
CA LEU A 334 -7.14 -28.30 15.25
C LEU A 334 -7.49 -29.18 14.05
N ILE A 335 -6.97 -30.41 14.06
CA ILE A 335 -7.40 -31.50 13.17
C ILE A 335 -8.25 -32.46 14.01
N PRO A 336 -9.56 -32.60 13.75
CA PRO A 336 -10.42 -33.50 14.52
C PRO A 336 -10.11 -34.97 14.22
N ASN A 337 -10.11 -35.81 15.26
CA ASN A 337 -10.03 -37.26 15.14
C ASN A 337 -11.45 -37.82 14.99
N GLY A 338 -12.02 -37.72 13.80
CA GLY A 338 -13.40 -38.14 13.50
C GLY A 338 -14.15 -37.12 12.66
N ASP A 339 -15.45 -36.97 12.91
CA ASP A 339 -16.30 -36.01 12.22
C ASP A 339 -16.01 -34.56 12.67
N PRO A 340 -15.53 -33.67 11.77
CA PRO A 340 -15.28 -32.27 12.09
C PRO A 340 -16.51 -31.51 12.59
N GLU A 341 -17.71 -31.81 12.08
CA GLU A 341 -18.94 -31.11 12.46
C GLU A 341 -19.33 -31.45 13.91
N ALA A 342 -19.20 -32.72 14.31
CA ALA A 342 -19.45 -33.15 15.68
C ALA A 342 -18.48 -32.49 16.69
N VAL A 343 -17.20 -32.38 16.34
CA VAL A 343 -16.20 -31.70 17.18
C VAL A 343 -16.46 -30.19 17.23
N PHE A 344 -16.83 -29.58 16.10
CA PHE A 344 -17.23 -28.18 16.02
C PHE A 344 -18.42 -27.85 16.93
N ASP A 345 -19.45 -28.69 16.96
CA ASP A 345 -20.64 -28.49 17.79
C ASP A 345 -20.35 -28.47 19.30
N LEU A 346 -19.31 -29.20 19.73
CA LEU A 346 -18.79 -29.15 21.10
C LEU A 346 -18.00 -27.86 21.34
N LEU A 347 -17.06 -27.54 20.45
CA LEU A 347 -16.17 -26.38 20.57
C LEU A 347 -16.93 -25.05 20.55
N LYS A 348 -17.97 -24.94 19.72
CA LYS A 348 -18.84 -23.74 19.66
C LYS A 348 -19.52 -23.41 20.99
N LYS A 349 -19.72 -24.40 21.86
CA LYS A 349 -20.34 -24.25 23.19
C LYS A 349 -19.31 -24.27 24.33
N CYS A 350 -18.02 -24.41 24.00
CA CYS A 350 -16.97 -24.64 24.97
C CYS A 350 -16.77 -23.44 25.91
N HIS A 351 -16.73 -22.22 25.35
CA HIS A 351 -16.51 -21.02 26.14
C HIS A 351 -17.10 -19.78 25.47
N PRO A 352 -17.74 -18.84 26.20
CA PRO A 352 -18.38 -17.66 25.62
C PRO A 352 -17.40 -16.66 24.98
N HIS A 353 -16.14 -16.67 25.42
CA HIS A 353 -15.06 -15.80 24.92
C HIS A 353 -14.17 -16.46 23.86
N MET A 354 -14.72 -17.43 23.14
CA MET A 354 -14.04 -18.14 22.07
C MET A 354 -15.01 -18.34 20.92
N THR A 355 -14.60 -17.95 19.71
CA THR A 355 -15.37 -18.24 18.51
C THR A 355 -14.72 -19.40 17.76
N ALA A 356 -15.48 -20.47 17.55
CA ALA A 356 -15.07 -21.59 16.73
C ALA A 356 -15.54 -21.42 15.28
N TYR A 357 -14.70 -21.80 14.32
CA TYR A 357 -15.00 -21.84 12.89
C TYR A 357 -14.60 -23.19 12.30
N LEU A 358 -15.49 -23.74 11.47
CA LEU A 358 -15.07 -24.66 10.41
C LEU A 358 -14.34 -23.87 9.33
N LYS A 359 -13.32 -24.44 8.70
CA LYS A 359 -12.54 -23.81 7.61
C LYS A 359 -13.42 -23.10 6.57
N LYS A 360 -14.47 -23.78 6.10
CA LYS A 360 -15.43 -23.26 5.09
C LYS A 360 -16.25 -22.04 5.57
N ALA A 361 -16.33 -21.82 6.87
CA ALA A 361 -17.13 -20.78 7.51
C ALA A 361 -16.28 -19.64 8.10
N ILE A 362 -14.96 -19.68 7.92
CA ILE A 362 -14.08 -18.57 8.33
C ILE A 362 -14.48 -17.32 7.51
N PRO A 363 -14.72 -16.16 8.17
CA PRO A 363 -15.17 -14.95 7.50
C PRO A 363 -14.21 -14.47 6.40
N ASP A 364 -14.77 -14.02 5.26
CA ASP A 364 -14.01 -13.47 4.13
C ASP A 364 -12.97 -12.41 4.54
N ARG A 365 -13.35 -11.50 5.45
CA ARG A 365 -12.49 -10.40 5.90
C ARG A 365 -11.16 -10.83 6.51
N LEU A 366 -11.07 -12.07 7.00
CA LEU A 366 -9.84 -12.59 7.60
C LEU A 366 -8.84 -13.07 6.55
N HIS A 367 -9.28 -13.31 5.30
CA HIS A 367 -8.43 -13.86 4.23
C HIS A 367 -7.62 -15.08 4.72
N TYR A 368 -8.32 -15.99 5.40
CA TYR A 368 -7.73 -17.14 6.09
C TYR A 368 -8.59 -18.38 5.89
N ARG A 369 -8.87 -18.75 4.64
CA ARG A 369 -9.57 -20.02 4.32
C ARG A 369 -9.04 -20.74 3.09
N ASN A 370 -8.40 -20.02 2.16
CA ASN A 370 -8.03 -20.50 0.83
C ASN A 370 -6.57 -20.99 0.78
N ASN A 371 -6.18 -21.86 1.71
CA ASN A 371 -4.88 -22.55 1.68
C ASN A 371 -5.02 -23.96 2.27
N GLU A 372 -4.32 -24.95 1.72
CA GLU A 372 -4.40 -26.34 2.19
C GLU A 372 -3.84 -26.54 3.59
N ARG A 373 -2.89 -25.69 4.02
CA ARG A 373 -2.29 -25.70 5.35
C ARG A 373 -3.22 -25.13 6.45
N ILE A 374 -4.38 -24.59 6.08
CA ILE A 374 -5.40 -24.16 7.05
C ILE A 374 -6.19 -25.38 7.52
N GLN A 375 -6.19 -25.57 8.84
CA GLN A 375 -6.76 -26.75 9.49
C GLN A 375 -8.29 -26.75 9.47
N PRO A 376 -8.95 -27.92 9.61
CA PRO A 376 -10.41 -28.03 9.53
C PRO A 376 -11.17 -27.17 10.55
N LEU A 377 -10.59 -26.98 11.74
CA LEU A 377 -11.16 -26.21 12.84
C LEU A 377 -10.20 -25.12 13.29
N LEU A 378 -10.74 -23.90 13.40
CA LEU A 378 -10.04 -22.72 13.91
C LEU A 378 -10.79 -22.17 15.12
N LEU A 379 -10.09 -21.88 16.21
CA LEU A 379 -10.64 -21.29 17.41
C LEU A 379 -9.98 -19.94 17.64
N ILE A 380 -10.76 -18.88 17.77
CA ILE A 380 -10.26 -17.52 17.99
C ILE A 380 -10.73 -17.09 19.37
N ALA A 381 -9.81 -16.84 20.30
CA ALA A 381 -10.14 -16.24 21.58
C ALA A 381 -10.45 -14.74 21.43
N ASP A 382 -11.35 -14.24 22.28
CA ASP A 382 -11.54 -12.80 22.46
C ASP A 382 -10.24 -12.16 22.99
N GLU A 383 -10.07 -10.85 22.77
CA GLU A 383 -8.88 -10.11 23.20
C GLU A 383 -8.52 -10.36 24.68
N GLY A 384 -7.26 -10.71 24.93
CA GLY A 384 -6.73 -10.93 26.28
C GLY A 384 -7.13 -12.26 26.92
N TRP A 385 -7.92 -13.10 26.24
CA TRP A 385 -8.18 -14.48 26.61
C TRP A 385 -7.13 -15.43 26.00
N THR A 386 -6.76 -16.46 26.74
CA THR A 386 -5.73 -17.41 26.34
C THR A 386 -6.30 -18.82 26.27
N ILE A 387 -6.17 -19.47 25.11
CA ILE A 387 -6.56 -20.86 24.94
C ILE A 387 -5.43 -21.74 25.48
N VAL A 388 -5.76 -22.65 26.38
CA VAL A 388 -4.86 -23.66 26.91
C VAL A 388 -5.45 -25.04 26.70
N GLN A 389 -4.59 -26.03 26.47
CA GLN A 389 -5.07 -27.40 26.34
C GLN A 389 -5.59 -27.95 27.66
N ARG A 390 -4.90 -27.65 28.78
CA ARG A 390 -5.26 -28.10 30.14
C ARG A 390 -4.62 -27.21 31.22
N GLY A 391 -5.23 -27.21 32.40
CA GLY A 391 -4.68 -26.56 33.59
C GLY A 391 -4.85 -25.04 33.63
N ASN A 392 -4.17 -24.39 34.58
CA ASN A 392 -4.39 -22.98 34.96
C ASN A 392 -3.15 -22.10 34.81
N LYS A 393 -2.15 -22.57 34.06
CA LYS A 393 -0.90 -21.84 33.91
C LYS A 393 -0.99 -20.92 32.69
N LEU A 394 -1.00 -19.62 32.94
CA LEU A 394 -0.82 -18.65 31.87
C LEU A 394 0.58 -18.80 31.24
N PRO A 395 0.70 -18.98 29.90
CA PRO A 395 2.00 -19.16 29.25
C PRO A 395 2.88 -17.91 29.24
N ARG A 396 2.26 -16.73 29.11
CA ARG A 396 2.92 -15.43 28.94
C ARG A 396 2.01 -14.28 29.36
N MET A 397 2.58 -13.14 29.76
CA MET A 397 1.82 -11.99 30.30
C MET A 397 1.26 -11.10 29.19
N GLY A 398 1.93 -11.02 28.04
CA GLY A 398 1.38 -10.46 26.82
C GLY A 398 1.29 -11.53 25.74
N ASP A 399 0.28 -11.46 24.87
CA ASP A 399 0.20 -12.29 23.67
C ASP A 399 -0.41 -11.49 22.51
N HIS A 400 -0.27 -12.02 21.31
CA HIS A 400 -0.76 -11.45 20.05
C HIS A 400 -1.15 -12.61 19.12
N GLY A 401 -1.77 -12.33 17.98
CA GLY A 401 -2.35 -13.36 17.09
C GLY A 401 -3.88 -13.32 17.05
N TYR A 402 -4.51 -12.47 17.87
CA TYR A 402 -5.95 -12.24 17.89
C TYR A 402 -6.46 -11.66 16.55
N ASP A 403 -7.77 -11.44 16.49
CA ASP A 403 -8.43 -10.81 15.35
C ASP A 403 -7.76 -9.48 14.95
N ASN A 404 -7.45 -9.35 13.65
CA ASN A 404 -6.74 -8.20 13.10
C ASN A 404 -7.60 -6.92 12.98
N SER A 405 -8.84 -6.94 13.47
CA SER A 405 -9.66 -5.73 13.65
C SER A 405 -9.44 -5.05 15.00
N LEU A 406 -8.72 -5.69 15.93
CA LEU A 406 -8.43 -5.14 17.24
C LEU A 406 -7.31 -4.12 17.15
N HIS A 407 -7.56 -2.88 17.60
CA HIS A 407 -6.55 -1.81 17.65
C HIS A 407 -5.30 -2.19 18.44
N SER A 408 -5.41 -3.09 19.41
CA SER A 408 -4.27 -3.61 20.15
C SER A 408 -3.30 -4.44 19.32
N MET A 409 -3.74 -4.94 18.17
CA MET A 409 -2.95 -5.73 17.24
C MET A 409 -2.35 -4.89 16.11
N HIS A 410 -2.74 -3.62 15.98
CA HIS A 410 -2.27 -2.75 14.91
C HIS A 410 -0.88 -2.19 15.23
N PRO A 411 0.12 -2.36 14.34
CA PRO A 411 1.35 -1.60 14.36
C PRO A 411 1.15 -0.21 13.72
N PHE A 412 2.19 0.60 13.65
CA PHE A 412 2.21 1.88 12.93
C PHE A 412 3.18 1.81 11.73
N LEU A 413 3.19 2.84 10.88
CA LEU A 413 4.26 3.05 9.89
C LEU A 413 4.75 4.49 9.94
N ALA A 414 6.04 4.70 10.16
CA ALA A 414 6.70 5.99 10.02
C ALA A 414 7.70 5.91 8.87
N ALA A 415 7.72 6.91 7.98
CA ALA A 415 8.68 6.91 6.89
C ALA A 415 9.26 8.31 6.64
N VAL A 416 10.52 8.35 6.24
CA VAL A 416 11.26 9.58 5.95
C VAL A 416 12.21 9.34 4.79
N GLY A 417 12.46 10.37 3.98
CA GLY A 417 13.39 10.29 2.87
C GLY A 417 12.97 11.21 1.72
N PRO A 418 13.81 11.35 0.68
CA PRO A 418 13.53 12.28 -0.41
C PRO A 418 12.27 11.95 -1.21
N SER A 419 11.80 10.70 -1.16
CA SER A 419 10.59 10.27 -1.88
C SER A 419 9.29 10.45 -1.08
N PHE A 420 9.36 10.80 0.21
CA PHE A 420 8.19 10.96 1.08
C PHE A 420 7.84 12.44 1.31
N HIS A 421 6.55 12.72 1.49
CA HIS A 421 6.11 14.02 1.98
C HIS A 421 6.64 14.30 3.40
N LYS A 422 6.65 15.57 3.79
CA LYS A 422 7.05 16.00 5.14
C LYS A 422 5.84 16.47 5.94
N GLY A 423 5.75 16.04 7.19
CA GLY A 423 4.69 16.40 8.12
C GLY A 423 3.30 15.87 7.75
N VAL A 424 3.22 14.82 6.91
CA VAL A 424 1.93 14.23 6.52
C VAL A 424 1.55 13.12 7.49
N GLN A 425 0.29 13.11 7.92
CA GLN A 425 -0.26 12.05 8.75
C GLN A 425 -1.46 11.41 8.06
N MET A 426 -1.52 10.09 8.12
CA MET A 426 -2.59 9.24 7.62
C MET A 426 -3.10 8.40 8.79
N LYS A 427 -4.43 8.28 8.94
CA LYS A 427 -5.01 7.54 10.05
C LYS A 427 -4.75 6.04 9.96
N SER A 428 -4.94 5.47 8.77
CA SER A 428 -4.88 4.02 8.61
C SER A 428 -4.43 3.61 7.20
N LEU A 429 -3.75 2.48 7.11
CA LEU A 429 -3.39 1.80 5.86
C LEU A 429 -3.45 0.28 6.07
N GLN A 430 -3.65 -0.52 5.02
CA GLN A 430 -3.52 -1.98 5.13
C GLN A 430 -2.04 -2.38 5.02
N SER A 431 -1.57 -3.34 5.81
CA SER A 431 -0.15 -3.76 5.75
C SER A 431 0.25 -4.32 4.38
N VAL A 432 -0.69 -4.95 3.65
CA VAL A 432 -0.48 -5.44 2.28
C VAL A 432 -0.22 -4.31 1.27
N ASP A 433 -0.65 -3.07 1.55
CA ASP A 433 -0.41 -1.90 0.70
C ASP A 433 1.05 -1.39 0.80
N VAL A 434 1.82 -1.87 1.78
CA VAL A 434 3.22 -1.48 1.99
C VAL A 434 4.13 -2.08 0.90
N TYR A 435 3.88 -3.32 0.45
CA TYR A 435 4.66 -3.91 -0.65
C TYR A 435 4.61 -3.10 -1.96
N PRO A 436 3.44 -2.78 -2.54
CA PRO A 436 3.40 -1.99 -3.76
C PRO A 436 3.94 -0.55 -3.57
N LEU A 437 3.84 0.02 -2.36
CA LEU A 437 4.53 1.27 -2.01
C LEU A 437 6.05 1.11 -2.13
N MET A 438 6.62 0.05 -1.55
CA MET A 438 8.05 -0.22 -1.62
C MET A 438 8.52 -0.53 -3.05
N CYS A 439 7.74 -1.28 -3.83
CA CYS A 439 8.03 -1.49 -5.25
C CYS A 439 8.07 -0.16 -6.03
N SER A 440 7.12 0.75 -5.76
CA SER A 440 7.10 2.08 -6.38
C SER A 440 8.30 2.94 -5.98
N LEU A 441 8.77 2.86 -4.73
CA LEU A 441 9.96 3.59 -4.25
C LEU A 441 11.25 3.11 -4.92
N LEU A 442 11.32 1.80 -5.20
CA LEU A 442 12.45 1.15 -5.85
C LEU A 442 12.37 1.18 -7.38
N SER A 443 11.26 1.67 -7.95
CA SER A 443 10.97 1.61 -9.39
C SER A 443 11.06 0.18 -9.97
N VAL A 444 10.62 -0.82 -9.20
CA VAL A 444 10.55 -2.23 -9.64
C VAL A 444 9.10 -2.63 -9.90
N PRO A 445 8.84 -3.52 -10.88
CA PRO A 445 7.49 -4.01 -11.12
C PRO A 445 7.02 -4.86 -9.93
N PRO A 446 5.88 -4.54 -9.29
CA PRO A 446 5.35 -5.38 -8.22
C PRO A 446 4.87 -6.71 -8.80
N GLY A 447 5.16 -7.81 -8.10
CA GLY A 447 4.53 -9.10 -8.35
C GLY A 447 3.03 -9.08 -8.03
N PRO A 448 2.26 -10.11 -8.43
CA PRO A 448 0.87 -10.24 -8.03
C PRO A 448 0.73 -10.20 -6.51
N ASN A 449 -0.07 -9.26 -6.01
CA ASN A 449 -0.26 -9.03 -4.58
C ASN A 449 -1.69 -8.57 -4.27
N ASN A 450 -2.05 -8.50 -2.99
CA ASN A 450 -3.36 -8.09 -2.52
C ASN A 450 -3.45 -6.59 -2.16
N GLY A 451 -2.33 -5.86 -2.17
CA GLY A 451 -2.27 -4.44 -1.86
C GLY A 451 -2.58 -3.53 -3.05
N SER A 452 -2.71 -2.23 -2.76
CA SER A 452 -2.91 -1.18 -3.75
C SER A 452 -2.05 0.05 -3.46
N LEU A 453 -1.20 0.43 -4.42
CA LEU A 453 -0.44 1.68 -4.37
C LEU A 453 -1.37 2.91 -4.25
N ASN A 454 -2.60 2.85 -4.76
CA ASN A 454 -3.52 3.98 -4.70
C ASN A 454 -3.87 4.39 -3.26
N HIS A 455 -3.81 3.47 -2.30
CA HIS A 455 -4.09 3.77 -0.89
C HIS A 455 -2.91 4.51 -0.22
N SER A 456 -1.68 4.27 -0.68
CA SER A 456 -0.45 4.79 -0.07
C SER A 456 0.26 5.87 -0.91
N ARG A 457 -0.12 6.09 -2.17
CA ARG A 457 0.53 7.06 -3.07
C ARG A 457 0.60 8.48 -2.49
N CYS A 458 -0.37 8.87 -1.66
CA CYS A 458 -0.40 10.18 -1.02
C CYS A 458 0.69 10.39 0.03
N LEU A 459 1.44 9.35 0.38
CA LEU A 459 2.64 9.45 1.21
C LEU A 459 3.86 9.94 0.40
N LEU A 460 3.81 9.83 -0.94
CA LEU A 460 4.94 10.10 -1.83
C LEU A 460 4.99 11.57 -2.28
N ALA A 461 6.17 12.19 -2.19
CA ALA A 461 6.39 13.61 -2.46
C ALA A 461 6.03 14.05 -3.89
N HIS A 462 6.18 13.15 -4.87
CA HIS A 462 5.88 13.44 -6.27
C HIS A 462 4.40 13.26 -6.64
N GLU A 463 3.58 12.75 -5.71
CA GLU A 463 2.15 12.56 -5.88
C GLU A 463 1.38 13.74 -5.28
N SER A 464 0.44 14.26 -6.05
CA SER A 464 -0.42 15.38 -5.62
C SER A 464 -1.75 14.84 -5.11
N CYS A 465 -1.89 14.72 -3.80
CA CYS A 465 -3.15 14.34 -3.17
C CYS A 465 -3.84 15.56 -2.58
N TRP A 466 -4.94 15.96 -3.21
CA TRP A 466 -5.76 17.07 -2.76
C TRP A 466 -6.62 16.59 -1.58
N THR A 467 -6.57 17.31 -0.47
CA THR A 467 -7.57 17.12 0.58
C THR A 467 -8.94 17.56 0.07
N LEU A 468 -10.03 16.96 0.57
CA LEU A 468 -11.39 17.37 0.22
C LEU A 468 -11.59 18.88 0.41
N SER A 469 -11.01 19.44 1.49
CA SER A 469 -11.03 20.88 1.77
C SER A 469 -10.33 21.70 0.69
N GLN A 470 -9.14 21.28 0.22
CA GLN A 470 -8.43 21.95 -0.87
C GLN A 470 -9.18 21.85 -2.19
N ALA A 471 -9.77 20.69 -2.49
CA ALA A 471 -10.60 20.49 -3.68
C ALA A 471 -11.86 21.38 -3.63
N ILE A 472 -12.53 21.47 -2.48
CA ILE A 472 -13.69 22.36 -2.29
C ILE A 472 -13.28 23.81 -2.46
N VAL A 473 -12.18 24.26 -1.83
CA VAL A 473 -11.70 25.65 -1.95
C VAL A 473 -11.36 25.99 -3.40
N LEU A 474 -10.70 25.07 -4.12
CA LEU A 474 -10.40 25.25 -5.55
C LEU A 474 -11.70 25.36 -6.37
N VAL A 475 -12.64 24.43 -6.20
CA VAL A 475 -13.91 24.42 -6.95
C VAL A 475 -14.73 25.67 -6.65
N VAL A 476 -14.87 26.04 -5.38
CA VAL A 476 -15.57 27.27 -4.97
C VAL A 476 -14.87 28.51 -5.53
N GLY A 477 -13.54 28.56 -5.47
CA GLY A 477 -12.75 29.65 -6.05
C GLY A 477 -12.95 29.78 -7.56
N VAL A 478 -12.94 28.67 -8.29
CA VAL A 478 -13.21 28.64 -9.74
C VAL A 478 -14.64 29.09 -10.03
N LEU A 479 -15.64 28.63 -9.28
CA LEU A 479 -17.04 29.05 -9.43
C LEU A 479 -17.22 30.54 -9.15
N LEU A 480 -16.52 31.10 -8.15
CA LEU A 480 -16.53 32.54 -7.85
C LEU A 480 -15.90 33.38 -8.96
N VAL A 481 -14.80 32.92 -9.54
CA VAL A 481 -14.16 33.61 -10.69
C VAL A 481 -15.08 33.56 -11.92
N LEU A 482 -15.67 32.40 -12.22
CA LEU A 482 -16.60 32.25 -13.35
C LEU A 482 -17.86 33.12 -13.18
N THR A 483 -18.39 33.21 -11.96
CA THR A 483 -19.53 34.11 -11.67
C THR A 483 -19.16 35.59 -11.77
N LEU A 484 -17.95 35.98 -11.34
CA LEU A 484 -17.46 37.36 -11.55
C LEU A 484 -17.33 37.70 -13.04
N ILE A 485 -16.74 36.80 -13.84
CA ILE A 485 -16.54 37.01 -15.28
C ILE A 485 -17.90 37.13 -15.99
N THR A 486 -18.85 36.25 -15.67
CA THR A 486 -20.20 36.29 -16.27
C THR A 486 -21.01 37.51 -15.83
N ALA A 487 -20.83 38.01 -14.61
CA ALA A 487 -21.47 39.23 -14.13
C ALA A 487 -20.87 40.52 -14.72
N LEU A 488 -19.57 40.52 -15.04
CA LEU A 488 -18.87 41.66 -15.65
C LEU A 488 -19.04 41.72 -17.18
N PHE A 489 -19.36 40.60 -17.84
CA PHE A 489 -19.57 40.53 -19.28
C PHE A 489 -20.70 41.45 -19.81
N PRO A 490 -21.88 41.57 -19.14
CA PRO A 490 -22.94 42.53 -19.49
C PRO A 490 -22.53 44.00 -19.31
N LEU A 491 -21.67 44.29 -18.33
CA LEU A 491 -21.17 45.65 -18.04
C LEU A 491 -20.15 46.11 -19.10
N MET A 492 -19.34 45.20 -19.63
CA MET A 492 -18.41 45.53 -20.72
C MET A 492 -19.10 45.58 -22.10
N SER A 493 -20.15 44.79 -22.31
CA SER A 493 -20.92 44.80 -23.58
C SER A 493 -21.91 45.96 -23.71
N SER A 494 -22.41 46.48 -22.59
CA SER A 494 -23.27 47.67 -22.58
C SER A 494 -22.51 48.94 -23.01
N ASP A 495 -21.21 49.02 -22.74
CA ASP A 495 -20.38 50.16 -23.16
C ASP A 495 -20.08 50.16 -24.67
N LEU A 496 -19.93 48.98 -25.29
CA LEU A 496 -19.85 48.85 -26.76
C LEU A 496 -21.15 49.31 -27.44
N SER A 497 -22.31 49.01 -26.85
CA SER A 497 -23.62 49.44 -27.39
C SER A 497 -23.87 50.95 -27.22
N SER A 498 -23.20 51.59 -26.24
CA SER A 498 -23.23 53.04 -26.01
C SER A 498 -22.36 53.77 -27.04
N LEU A 499 -21.18 53.23 -27.34
CA LEU A 499 -20.27 53.69 -28.39
C LEU A 499 -20.88 53.59 -29.80
N GLN A 500 -21.56 52.49 -30.11
CA GLN A 500 -22.26 52.32 -31.40
C GLN A 500 -23.40 53.32 -31.61
N ARG A 501 -24.17 53.63 -30.54
CA ARG A 501 -25.23 54.66 -30.58
C ARG A 501 -24.67 56.08 -30.71
N ARG A 502 -23.47 56.35 -30.18
CA ARG A 502 -22.79 57.66 -30.32
C ARG A 502 -22.29 57.90 -31.75
N PHE A 503 -21.89 56.85 -32.48
CA PHE A 503 -21.53 56.94 -33.90
C PHE A 503 -22.72 57.12 -34.84
N GLN A 504 -23.89 56.54 -34.55
CA GLN A 504 -25.08 56.74 -35.38
C GLN A 504 -25.66 58.17 -35.31
N ARG A 505 -25.49 58.90 -34.20
CA ARG A 505 -25.92 60.31 -34.12
C ARG A 505 -25.02 61.27 -34.90
N LEU A 506 -23.79 60.89 -35.23
CA LEU A 506 -22.85 61.71 -36.02
C LEU A 506 -23.10 61.62 -37.54
N HIS A 507 -23.89 60.67 -38.02
CA HIS A 507 -24.23 60.52 -39.44
C HIS A 507 -25.55 61.21 -39.86
N SER A 508 -26.29 61.83 -38.93
CA SER A 508 -27.58 62.47 -39.24
C SER A 508 -27.52 63.99 -39.44
N CYS A 509 -26.33 64.60 -39.45
CA CYS A 509 -26.20 66.07 -39.56
C CYS A 509 -25.47 66.56 -40.82
N ASN A 510 -25.32 65.73 -41.86
CA ASN A 510 -24.44 66.09 -42.97
C ASN A 510 -24.90 65.59 -44.35
N ASN A 511 -26.19 65.71 -44.66
CA ASN A 511 -26.69 65.62 -46.03
C ASN A 511 -28.05 66.33 -46.10
N ASP A 512 -28.02 67.62 -46.38
CA ASP A 512 -29.01 68.35 -47.18
C ASP A 512 -28.24 69.56 -47.77
N ASP A 513 -28.66 70.00 -48.95
CA ASP A 513 -27.99 70.85 -49.97
C ASP A 513 -27.26 69.99 -51.03
N ASP A 514 -27.56 70.02 -52.32
CA ASP A 514 -28.55 70.68 -53.18
C ASP A 514 -28.40 69.99 -54.56
N ASP A 515 -29.47 69.93 -55.38
CA ASP A 515 -29.37 70.23 -56.82
C ASP A 515 -30.75 70.21 -57.52
N ASP A 516 -31.32 71.41 -57.58
CA ASP A 516 -31.69 72.19 -58.77
C ASP A 516 -32.51 71.63 -59.96
N SER A 517 -33.68 72.29 -60.11
CA SER A 517 -34.12 73.04 -61.32
C SER A 517 -34.98 72.39 -62.45
N LEU A 518 -36.17 73.00 -62.60
CA LEU A 518 -36.93 73.39 -63.82
C LEU A 518 -37.68 72.36 -64.71
N LEU A 519 -39.02 72.41 -64.55
CA LEU A 519 -40.12 72.48 -65.55
C LEU A 519 -40.14 71.55 -66.77
N GLU A 520 -41.14 70.66 -66.81
CA GLU A 520 -42.26 70.68 -67.78
C GLU A 520 -43.52 70.02 -67.20
#